data_AF-A0A524KV22-F1
#
_entry.id   AF-A0A524KV22-F1
#
_cell.length_a   1.000
_cell.length_b   1.000
_cell.length_c   1.000
_cell.angle_alpha   90.00
_cell.angle_beta   90.00
_cell.angle_gamma   90.00
#
_symmetry.space_group_name_H-M   'P 1'
#
loop_
_entity.id
_entity.type
_entity.pdbx_description
1 polymer ?
#
loop_
_entity_poly.entity_id
_entity_poly.type
_entity_poly.pdbx_seq_one_letter_code
_entity_poly.pdbx_strand_id
1 'polypeptide(L)'
;MKLSFRTILPIILISALLILLTGCFGVTPDESPGYTPGTITGIIAAPCCSTSAGAVSEPQGVSPEYWCYYCQETWNLQDGIEVVLTYGEDEVATTTTNDKGEFTFTNVDPGKNYVITAYCPDFEDNRPLVKDVALELIEGGSFDTKVTDLVSTSLGLVVDFLVTYTELTPEDIVLDDVIANKPNFYGFPRFKKIIVEVQRVLEVCGNVDADEAVQDALCWAAEEVGRIVIPDLEIGCGPGYTPPPPPPNPCAGNVAPVINSVLLDGIPVLVGETVHVVVGTPYLVTVNASDDGKKDPLTYSATIDGNPVGSVVSNLITVTPLVAGTFEVFVNVNDGCTTTAWGPVTVVVDPIIYTLTVNIVGNGSVTLT
;
A
#
# COMPACT_ATOMS: atom_id res chain seq x y z
N MET A 1 24.11 58.19 38.39
CA MET A 1 25.03 57.13 38.83
C MET A 1 25.94 56.75 37.68
N LYS A 2 27.27 56.93 37.82
CA LYS A 2 28.26 56.44 36.84
C LYS A 2 28.43 54.93 37.06
N LEU A 3 27.78 54.12 36.23
CA LEU A 3 28.01 52.67 36.22
C LEU A 3 29.39 52.42 35.62
N SER A 4 30.29 51.91 36.46
CA SER A 4 31.63 51.49 36.09
C SER A 4 31.54 50.26 35.17
N PHE A 5 32.21 50.32 34.02
CA PHE A 5 32.27 49.25 33.00
C PHE A 5 32.78 47.90 33.54
N ARG A 6 33.35 47.87 34.75
CA ARG A 6 33.91 46.66 35.38
C ARG A 6 32.87 45.69 35.96
N THR A 7 31.62 46.11 36.16
CA THR A 7 30.54 45.22 36.65
C THR A 7 29.64 44.66 35.54
N ILE A 8 29.71 45.19 34.32
CA ILE A 8 28.82 44.78 33.21
C ILE A 8 29.35 43.52 32.52
N LEU A 9 30.67 43.36 32.39
CA LEU A 9 31.29 42.23 31.71
C LEU A 9 31.00 40.85 32.35
N PRO A 10 31.05 40.67 33.69
CA PRO A 10 30.75 39.36 34.27
C PRO A 10 29.26 38.99 34.20
N ILE A 11 28.35 39.97 34.16
CA ILE A 11 26.89 39.72 34.06
C ILE A 11 26.52 39.24 32.66
N ILE A 12 27.11 39.83 31.61
CA ILE A 12 26.89 39.38 30.22
C ILE A 12 27.47 37.97 29.99
N LEU A 13 28.61 37.64 30.61
CA LEU A 13 29.21 36.31 30.52
C LEU A 13 28.38 35.24 31.24
N ILE A 14 27.78 35.56 32.39
CA ILE A 14 26.90 34.62 33.12
C ILE A 14 25.56 34.44 32.38
N SER A 15 25.00 35.49 31.76
CA SER A 15 23.81 35.36 30.92
C SER A 15 24.06 34.58 29.62
N ALA A 16 25.24 34.72 28.99
CA ALA A 16 25.61 33.91 27.83
C ALA A 16 25.82 32.43 28.20
N LEU A 17 26.34 32.15 29.40
CA LEU A 17 26.54 30.78 29.89
C LEU A 17 25.22 30.09 30.27
N LEU A 18 24.23 30.84 30.77
CA LEU A 18 22.87 30.33 31.08
C LEU A 18 22.02 30.05 29.83
N ILE A 19 22.23 30.80 28.73
CA ILE A 19 21.58 30.53 27.44
C ILE A 19 22.21 29.31 26.76
N LEU A 20 23.50 29.04 26.98
CA LEU A 20 24.17 27.82 26.49
C LEU A 20 23.84 26.55 27.28
N LEU A 21 23.35 26.67 28.53
CA LEU A 21 22.99 25.53 29.39
C LEU A 21 21.51 25.12 29.30
N THR A 22 20.65 25.92 28.66
CA THR A 22 19.22 25.60 28.45
C THR A 22 18.91 25.04 27.06
N GLY A 23 19.90 24.96 26.16
CA GLY A 23 19.75 24.47 24.79
C GLY A 23 19.91 22.95 24.58
N CYS A 24 20.06 22.15 25.63
CA CYS A 24 20.26 20.69 25.53
C CYS A 24 19.23 19.86 26.31
N PHE A 25 18.02 20.39 26.55
CA PHE A 25 16.85 19.52 26.71
C PHE A 25 16.32 19.20 25.32
N GLY A 26 17.11 18.40 24.58
CA GLY A 26 16.56 17.62 23.49
C GLY A 26 15.45 16.78 24.09
N VAL A 27 14.22 17.01 23.62
CA VAL A 27 13.27 15.91 23.56
C VAL A 27 14.05 14.74 22.99
N THR A 28 14.15 13.64 23.74
CA THR A 28 14.56 12.38 23.14
C THR A 28 13.67 12.23 21.91
N PRO A 29 14.23 12.15 20.70
CA PRO A 29 13.44 11.70 19.56
C PRO A 29 12.74 10.44 20.03
N ASP A 30 11.44 10.39 19.79
CA ASP A 30 10.73 9.13 19.91
C ASP A 30 11.44 8.17 18.95
N GLU A 31 12.33 7.33 19.49
CA GLU A 31 13.01 6.25 18.77
C GLU A 31 12.04 5.06 18.62
N SER A 32 10.74 5.34 18.51
CA SER A 32 9.87 4.46 17.75
C SER A 32 10.34 4.60 16.30
N PRO A 33 10.93 3.56 15.68
CA PRO A 33 11.36 3.62 14.29
C PRO A 33 10.20 4.19 13.49
N GLY A 34 10.43 5.37 12.90
CA GLY A 34 9.38 6.11 12.22
C GLY A 34 8.91 5.24 11.06
N TYR A 35 7.67 4.77 11.15
CA TYR A 35 7.01 4.05 10.07
C TYR A 35 7.15 4.87 8.79
N THR A 36 7.99 4.39 7.87
CA THR A 36 8.25 5.08 6.61
C THR A 36 7.79 4.15 5.49
N PRO A 37 6.55 4.33 5.00
CA PRO A 37 6.04 3.48 3.95
C PRO A 37 6.73 3.81 2.61
N GLY A 38 6.74 2.84 1.71
CA GLY A 38 7.37 2.94 0.40
C GLY A 38 6.38 3.25 -0.74
N THR A 39 6.89 3.17 -1.96
CA THR A 39 6.12 3.38 -3.20
C THR A 39 6.42 2.29 -4.22
N ILE A 40 5.39 1.65 -4.77
CA ILE A 40 5.52 0.71 -5.89
C ILE A 40 5.01 1.41 -7.17
N THR A 41 5.80 1.32 -8.23
CA THR A 41 5.48 1.86 -9.55
C THR A 41 5.71 0.81 -10.61
N GLY A 42 5.13 1.01 -11.79
CA GLY A 42 5.35 0.14 -12.94
C GLY A 42 4.50 0.59 -14.11
N ILE A 43 4.53 -0.21 -15.17
CA ILE A 43 3.80 0.04 -16.41
C ILE A 43 3.05 -1.22 -16.81
N ILE A 44 1.73 -1.13 -16.97
CA ILE A 44 0.94 -2.21 -17.54
C ILE A 44 0.94 -2.11 -19.06
N ALA A 45 1.45 -3.16 -19.68
CA ALA A 45 1.28 -3.47 -21.09
C ALA A 45 0.63 -4.85 -21.23
N ALA A 46 -0.23 -5.00 -22.23
CA ALA A 46 -0.93 -6.25 -22.48
C ALA A 46 -1.28 -6.40 -23.97
N PRO A 47 -1.50 -7.63 -24.46
CA PRO A 47 -1.85 -7.87 -25.86
C PRO A 47 -3.30 -7.51 -26.19
N CYS A 48 -4.13 -7.30 -25.17
CA CYS A 48 -5.57 -7.15 -25.32
C CYS A 48 -6.14 -6.19 -24.29
N CYS A 49 -7.34 -5.72 -24.58
CA CYS A 49 -8.18 -4.76 -23.86
C CYS A 49 -8.45 -3.51 -24.71
N SER A 50 -9.71 -3.07 -24.74
CA SER A 50 -10.20 -1.97 -25.56
C SER A 50 -9.69 -0.60 -25.12
N THR A 51 -9.21 -0.51 -23.88
CA THR A 51 -8.63 0.69 -23.27
C THR A 51 -7.13 0.86 -23.59
N SER A 52 -6.59 0.02 -24.47
CA SER A 52 -5.20 0.10 -24.91
C SER A 52 -4.87 1.48 -25.51
N ALA A 53 -3.80 2.08 -25.01
CA ALA A 53 -3.13 3.24 -25.58
C ALA A 53 -2.13 2.82 -26.68
N GLY A 54 -1.14 3.65 -26.96
CA GLY A 54 -0.13 3.38 -27.99
C GLY A 54 0.63 2.07 -27.77
N ALA A 55 1.24 1.56 -28.84
CA ALA A 55 2.13 0.41 -28.78
C ALA A 55 3.30 0.68 -27.82
N VAL A 56 3.84 -0.39 -27.22
CA VAL A 56 5.07 -0.29 -26.42
C VAL A 56 6.23 0.07 -27.34
N SER A 57 6.70 1.32 -27.30
CA SER A 57 7.90 1.73 -28.04
C SER A 57 9.19 1.46 -27.26
N GLU A 58 10.22 0.87 -27.91
CA GLU A 58 11.57 0.69 -27.33
C GLU A 58 12.21 2.02 -26.82
N PRO A 59 13.10 1.99 -25.80
CA PRO A 59 12.74 2.71 -24.58
C PRO A 59 13.66 3.85 -24.13
N GLN A 60 13.04 4.87 -23.53
CA GLN A 60 13.55 5.40 -22.26
C GLN A 60 12.64 4.83 -21.16
N GLY A 61 13.06 3.74 -20.48
CA GLY A 61 12.35 3.21 -19.29
C GLY A 61 12.04 1.71 -19.27
N VAL A 62 11.91 1.04 -20.41
CA VAL A 62 11.67 -0.41 -20.50
C VAL A 62 12.98 -1.16 -20.18
N SER A 63 12.97 -2.03 -19.16
CA SER A 63 14.11 -2.89 -18.84
C SER A 63 14.19 -4.04 -19.85
N PRO A 64 15.30 -4.19 -20.61
CA PRO A 64 15.52 -5.34 -21.48
C PRO A 64 15.60 -6.67 -20.72
N GLU A 65 15.76 -6.64 -19.38
CA GLU A 65 16.00 -7.84 -18.58
C GLU A 65 14.75 -8.71 -18.38
N TYR A 66 13.55 -8.14 -18.45
CA TYR A 66 12.29 -8.86 -18.26
C TYR A 66 11.50 -8.93 -19.57
N TRP A 67 11.62 -7.90 -20.41
CA TRP A 67 10.76 -7.73 -21.57
C TRP A 67 10.90 -8.82 -22.63
N CYS A 68 9.78 -9.44 -23.01
CA CYS A 68 9.76 -10.49 -24.02
C CYS A 68 9.78 -9.91 -25.46
N TYR A 69 10.49 -10.57 -26.39
CA TYR A 69 10.58 -10.11 -27.79
C TYR A 69 9.20 -9.94 -28.44
N TYR A 70 8.30 -10.91 -28.26
CA TYR A 70 6.94 -10.86 -28.82
C TYR A 70 6.08 -9.75 -28.21
N CYS A 71 6.35 -9.38 -26.97
CA CYS A 71 5.65 -8.32 -26.25
C CYS A 71 5.90 -6.96 -26.95
N GLN A 72 7.12 -6.70 -27.45
CA GLN A 72 7.43 -5.47 -28.20
C GLN A 72 6.55 -5.27 -29.42
N GLU A 73 6.24 -6.36 -30.12
CA GLU A 73 5.57 -6.29 -31.41
C GLU A 73 4.05 -6.26 -31.28
N THR A 74 3.51 -6.76 -30.18
CA THR A 74 2.08 -7.09 -30.08
C THR A 74 1.37 -6.50 -28.86
N TRP A 75 2.10 -6.02 -27.85
CA TRP A 75 1.48 -5.47 -26.64
C TRP A 75 1.32 -3.96 -26.74
N ASN A 76 0.22 -3.46 -26.16
CA ASN A 76 -0.08 -2.04 -26.04
C ASN A 76 -0.09 -1.64 -24.57
N LEU A 77 0.27 -0.38 -24.29
CA LEU A 77 0.12 0.22 -22.97
C LEU A 77 -1.36 0.29 -22.61
N GLN A 78 -1.73 0.11 -21.35
CA GLN A 78 -3.14 0.06 -20.94
C GLN A 78 -3.56 1.34 -20.22
N ASP A 79 -4.53 2.10 -20.73
CA ASP A 79 -5.03 3.35 -20.12
C ASP A 79 -6.28 3.10 -19.27
N GLY A 80 -6.37 3.70 -18.10
CA GLY A 80 -7.56 3.70 -17.27
C GLY A 80 -8.05 2.33 -16.81
N ILE A 81 -7.18 1.32 -16.76
CA ILE A 81 -7.54 -0.01 -16.24
C ILE A 81 -7.30 -0.10 -14.74
N GLU A 82 -8.08 -0.95 -14.07
CA GLU A 82 -7.90 -1.23 -12.65
C GLU A 82 -6.65 -2.08 -12.42
N VAL A 83 -5.87 -1.70 -11.40
CA VAL A 83 -4.68 -2.42 -10.97
C VAL A 83 -4.76 -2.62 -9.46
N VAL A 84 -4.73 -3.88 -9.05
CA VAL A 84 -4.86 -4.31 -7.65
C VAL A 84 -3.51 -4.81 -7.16
N LEU A 85 -3.09 -4.34 -5.99
CA LEU A 85 -1.91 -4.79 -5.26
C LEU A 85 -2.37 -5.75 -4.16
N THR A 86 -1.86 -6.98 -4.21
CA THR A 86 -2.08 -7.99 -3.16
C THR A 86 -0.79 -8.30 -2.42
N TYR A 87 -0.93 -8.63 -1.14
CA TYR A 87 0.13 -9.13 -0.30
C TYR A 87 -0.34 -10.40 0.39
N GLY A 88 0.12 -11.54 -0.13
CA GLY A 88 -0.49 -12.83 0.22
C GLY A 88 -1.89 -12.93 -0.40
N GLU A 89 -2.88 -13.32 0.39
CA GLU A 89 -4.29 -13.43 -0.05
C GLU A 89 -5.07 -12.11 0.09
N ASP A 90 -4.48 -11.08 0.73
CA ASP A 90 -5.15 -9.84 1.04
C ASP A 90 -4.91 -8.77 -0.03
N GLU A 91 -5.98 -8.10 -0.46
CA GLU A 91 -5.88 -6.86 -1.23
C GLU A 91 -5.44 -5.73 -0.29
N VAL A 92 -4.32 -5.08 -0.62
CA VAL A 92 -3.76 -3.99 0.19
C VAL A 92 -3.99 -2.61 -0.42
N ALA A 93 -4.09 -2.52 -1.74
CA ALA A 93 -4.37 -1.26 -2.43
C ALA A 93 -4.89 -1.49 -3.85
N THR A 94 -5.65 -0.53 -4.36
CA THR A 94 -6.13 -0.50 -5.75
C THR A 94 -5.89 0.88 -6.36
N THR A 95 -5.49 0.90 -7.64
CA THR A 95 -5.22 2.12 -8.41
C THR A 95 -5.66 1.96 -9.86
N THR A 96 -5.43 2.98 -10.68
CA THR A 96 -5.72 2.94 -12.12
C THR A 96 -4.51 3.40 -12.93
N THR A 97 -4.35 2.85 -14.13
CA THR A 97 -3.28 3.28 -15.04
C THR A 97 -3.60 4.60 -15.75
N ASN A 98 -2.57 5.32 -16.17
CA ASN A 98 -2.69 6.49 -17.06
C ASN A 98 -2.51 6.14 -18.55
N ASP A 99 -2.49 7.15 -19.43
CA ASP A 99 -2.36 7.03 -20.88
C ASP A 99 -1.04 6.41 -21.36
N LYS A 100 -0.08 6.23 -20.46
CA LYS A 100 1.19 5.55 -20.68
C LYS A 100 1.26 4.17 -20.02
N GLY A 101 0.16 3.67 -19.47
CA GLY A 101 0.13 2.44 -18.71
C GLY A 101 0.76 2.54 -17.32
N GLU A 102 1.22 3.72 -16.89
CA GLU A 102 1.89 3.87 -15.60
C GLU A 102 0.89 3.75 -14.45
N PHE A 103 1.25 3.01 -13.41
CA PHE A 103 0.53 2.94 -12.15
C PHE A 103 1.44 3.35 -10.99
N THR A 104 0.84 3.74 -9.87
CA THR A 104 1.58 4.05 -8.64
C THR A 104 0.74 3.67 -7.43
N PHE A 105 1.35 2.90 -6.53
CA PHE A 105 0.88 2.66 -5.17
C PHE A 105 1.78 3.41 -4.21
N THR A 106 1.19 4.33 -3.44
CA THR A 106 1.88 5.07 -2.37
C THR A 106 1.49 4.51 -1.01
N ASN A 107 2.31 4.79 0.01
CA ASN A 107 2.05 4.37 1.38
C ASN A 107 1.96 2.84 1.53
N VAL A 108 2.82 2.11 0.81
CA VAL A 108 2.87 0.65 0.86
C VAL A 108 3.83 0.22 1.96
N ASP A 109 3.40 -0.71 2.81
CA ASP A 109 4.25 -1.31 3.83
C ASP A 109 5.49 -1.97 3.21
N PRO A 110 6.66 -1.95 3.87
CA PRO A 110 7.80 -2.73 3.43
C PRO A 110 7.48 -4.24 3.44
N GLY A 111 7.97 -4.97 2.44
CA GLY A 111 7.74 -6.40 2.31
C GLY A 111 8.21 -6.97 0.97
N LYS A 112 8.01 -8.26 0.78
CA LYS A 112 8.44 -9.00 -0.41
C LYS A 112 7.30 -9.58 -1.23
N ASN A 113 7.58 -9.76 -2.52
CA ASN A 113 6.72 -10.49 -3.45
C ASN A 113 5.25 -10.02 -3.45
N TYR A 114 5.04 -8.70 -3.47
CA TYR A 114 3.70 -8.17 -3.76
C TYR A 114 3.31 -8.55 -5.18
N VAL A 115 2.06 -8.97 -5.36
CA VAL A 115 1.53 -9.30 -6.69
C VAL A 115 0.68 -8.13 -7.17
N ILE A 116 0.98 -7.67 -8.38
CA ILE A 116 0.22 -6.63 -9.05
C ILE A 116 -0.65 -7.33 -10.08
N THR A 117 -1.96 -7.18 -9.99
CA THR A 117 -2.91 -7.76 -10.96
C THR A 117 -3.65 -6.66 -11.68
N ALA A 118 -3.56 -6.67 -13.01
CA ALA A 118 -4.29 -5.72 -13.85
C ALA A 118 -5.56 -6.37 -14.40
N TYR A 119 -6.67 -5.63 -14.45
CA TYR A 119 -7.96 -6.13 -14.92
C TYR A 119 -8.45 -5.34 -16.13
N CYS A 120 -8.91 -6.05 -17.17
CA CYS A 120 -9.49 -5.41 -18.34
C CYS A 120 -11.01 -5.23 -18.16
N PRO A 121 -11.56 -4.01 -18.30
CA PRO A 121 -13.01 -3.78 -18.21
C PRO A 121 -13.84 -4.47 -19.29
N ASP A 122 -13.22 -4.99 -20.37
CA ASP A 122 -13.92 -5.79 -21.38
C ASP A 122 -14.29 -7.20 -20.89
N PHE A 123 -13.69 -7.65 -19.78
CA PHE A 123 -13.86 -9.00 -19.26
C PHE A 123 -14.82 -9.01 -18.08
N GLU A 124 -16.00 -9.60 -18.28
CA GLU A 124 -17.05 -9.70 -17.26
C GLU A 124 -16.78 -10.79 -16.20
N ASP A 125 -15.72 -11.61 -16.39
CA ASP A 125 -15.35 -12.72 -15.52
C ASP A 125 -14.25 -12.38 -14.50
N ASN A 126 -13.91 -11.08 -14.36
CA ASN A 126 -12.86 -10.58 -13.46
C ASN A 126 -11.53 -11.33 -13.60
N ARG A 127 -11.24 -11.87 -14.79
CA ARG A 127 -9.97 -12.54 -15.04
C ARG A 127 -8.81 -11.53 -15.08
N PRO A 128 -7.62 -11.90 -14.61
CA PRO A 128 -6.45 -11.06 -14.76
C PRO A 128 -6.13 -10.88 -16.24
N LEU A 129 -5.83 -9.64 -16.62
CA LEU A 129 -5.27 -9.30 -17.91
C LEU A 129 -3.80 -9.71 -17.98
N VAL A 130 -3.03 -9.24 -17.00
CA VAL A 130 -1.61 -9.57 -16.76
C VAL A 130 -1.32 -9.47 -15.27
N LYS A 131 -0.20 -10.05 -14.84
CA LYS A 131 0.32 -9.91 -13.47
C LYS A 131 1.75 -9.38 -13.49
N ASP A 132 2.17 -8.78 -12.39
CA ASP A 132 3.55 -8.37 -12.11
C ASP A 132 3.93 -8.72 -10.67
N VAL A 133 5.22 -8.59 -10.34
CA VAL A 133 5.70 -8.79 -8.97
C VAL A 133 6.65 -7.69 -8.55
N ALA A 134 6.36 -7.06 -7.41
CA ALA A 134 7.34 -6.23 -6.71
C ALA A 134 8.12 -7.11 -5.72
N LEU A 135 9.40 -7.34 -6.03
CA LEU A 135 10.22 -8.35 -5.35
C LEU A 135 10.53 -7.98 -3.90
N GLU A 136 10.90 -6.73 -3.65
CA GLU A 136 11.24 -6.26 -2.31
C GLU A 136 11.07 -4.74 -2.23
N LEU A 137 10.16 -4.29 -1.36
CA LEU A 137 10.02 -2.90 -0.99
C LEU A 137 10.67 -2.68 0.38
N ILE A 138 11.73 -1.87 0.41
CA ILE A 138 12.39 -1.48 1.66
C ILE A 138 11.71 -0.27 2.30
N GLU A 139 11.93 -0.08 3.60
CA GLU A 139 11.42 1.07 4.36
C GLU A 139 11.80 2.42 3.72
N GLY A 140 10.79 3.25 3.46
CA GLY A 140 10.90 4.53 2.76
C GLY A 140 11.42 4.45 1.33
N GLY A 141 11.51 3.24 0.77
CA GLY A 141 12.04 2.98 -0.55
C GLY A 141 11.01 3.14 -1.66
N SER A 142 11.48 2.94 -2.89
CA SER A 142 10.62 2.77 -4.06
C SER A 142 11.04 1.55 -4.84
N PHE A 143 10.06 0.79 -5.31
CA PHE A 143 10.25 -0.33 -6.23
C PHE A 143 9.56 -0.01 -7.57
N ASP A 144 10.26 -0.28 -8.67
CA ASP A 144 9.73 -0.12 -10.02
C ASP A 144 9.71 -1.49 -10.69
N THR A 145 8.51 -2.05 -10.87
CA THR A 145 8.29 -3.37 -11.48
C THR A 145 8.61 -3.40 -12.97
N LYS A 146 8.87 -2.23 -13.57
CA LYS A 146 9.08 -2.04 -15.00
C LYS A 146 7.80 -2.34 -15.76
N VAL A 147 7.93 -2.77 -17.01
CA VAL A 147 6.78 -3.06 -17.87
C VAL A 147 6.42 -4.53 -17.72
N THR A 148 5.16 -4.82 -17.48
CA THR A 148 4.64 -6.19 -17.34
C THR A 148 4.94 -7.07 -18.54
N ASP A 149 5.42 -8.28 -18.32
CA ASP A 149 5.67 -9.25 -19.40
C ASP A 149 5.33 -10.68 -19.00
N LEU A 150 5.67 -11.62 -19.87
CA LEU A 150 5.42 -13.04 -19.67
C LEU A 150 6.16 -13.61 -18.45
N VAL A 151 7.37 -13.11 -18.15
CA VAL A 151 8.15 -13.58 -17.00
C VAL A 151 7.50 -13.07 -15.73
N SER A 152 7.21 -11.78 -15.63
CA SER A 152 6.62 -11.22 -14.41
C SER A 152 5.19 -11.70 -14.18
N THR A 153 4.40 -11.89 -15.25
CA THR A 153 3.08 -12.54 -15.14
C THR A 153 3.22 -13.96 -14.60
N SER A 154 4.19 -14.73 -15.09
CA SER A 154 4.45 -16.09 -14.62
C SER A 154 4.93 -16.12 -13.17
N LEU A 155 5.75 -15.15 -12.75
CA LEU A 155 6.16 -15.00 -11.35
C LEU A 155 4.95 -14.69 -10.46
N GLY A 156 4.09 -13.75 -10.86
CA GLY A 156 2.89 -13.40 -10.10
C GLY A 156 1.96 -14.59 -9.90
N LEU A 157 1.72 -15.37 -10.96
CA LEU A 157 0.95 -16.61 -10.86
C LEU A 157 1.58 -17.61 -9.88
N VAL A 158 2.91 -17.79 -9.92
CA VAL A 158 3.61 -18.70 -9.00
C VAL A 158 3.52 -18.23 -7.55
N VAL A 159 3.66 -16.93 -7.29
CA VAL A 159 3.53 -16.36 -5.95
C VAL A 159 2.13 -16.60 -5.40
N ASP A 160 1.09 -16.22 -6.15
CA ASP A 160 -0.30 -16.44 -5.76
C ASP A 160 -0.55 -17.93 -5.45
N PHE A 161 -0.11 -18.82 -6.35
CA PHE A 161 -0.30 -20.25 -6.18
C PHE A 161 0.39 -20.78 -4.91
N LEU A 162 1.63 -20.36 -4.65
CA LEU A 162 2.36 -20.79 -3.46
C LEU A 162 1.70 -20.28 -2.18
N VAL A 163 1.29 -19.03 -2.14
CA VAL A 163 0.57 -18.46 -0.98
C VAL A 163 -0.74 -19.21 -0.73
N THR A 164 -1.53 -19.48 -1.78
CA THR A 164 -2.84 -20.13 -1.64
C THR A 164 -2.76 -21.61 -1.26
N TYR A 165 -1.79 -22.35 -1.81
CA TYR A 165 -1.76 -23.81 -1.70
C TYR A 165 -0.67 -24.36 -0.77
N THR A 166 0.10 -23.50 -0.12
CA THR A 166 1.13 -23.90 0.83
C THR A 166 1.07 -23.06 2.10
N GLU A 167 1.98 -23.31 3.05
CA GLU A 167 2.12 -22.49 4.26
C GLU A 167 3.10 -21.31 4.06
N LEU A 168 3.60 -21.11 2.84
CA LEU A 168 4.54 -20.04 2.53
C LEU A 168 3.82 -18.69 2.50
N THR A 169 4.38 -17.73 3.22
CA THR A 169 4.00 -16.32 3.10
C THR A 169 4.80 -15.64 1.98
N PRO A 170 4.40 -14.43 1.54
CA PRO A 170 5.20 -13.68 0.56
C PRO A 170 6.67 -13.51 0.98
N GLU A 171 6.95 -13.36 2.28
CA GLU A 171 8.33 -13.24 2.80
C GLU A 171 9.18 -14.51 2.66
N ASP A 172 8.53 -15.67 2.60
CA ASP A 172 9.25 -16.95 2.52
C ASP A 172 9.66 -17.27 1.08
N ILE A 173 8.96 -16.74 0.08
CA ILE A 173 9.16 -17.08 -1.33
C ILE A 173 10.45 -16.45 -1.88
N VAL A 174 11.32 -17.26 -2.46
CA VAL A 174 12.60 -16.81 -3.03
C VAL A 174 12.53 -16.78 -4.56
N LEU A 175 12.45 -15.57 -5.14
CA LEU A 175 12.40 -15.38 -6.60
C LEU A 175 13.75 -14.99 -7.23
N ASP A 176 14.72 -14.50 -6.43
CA ASP A 176 16.01 -14.03 -6.94
C ASP A 176 16.77 -15.11 -7.73
N ASP A 177 16.73 -16.36 -7.25
CA ASP A 177 17.37 -17.49 -7.92
C ASP A 177 16.70 -17.80 -9.27
N VAL A 178 15.37 -17.69 -9.34
CA VAL A 178 14.58 -17.91 -10.56
C VAL A 178 14.94 -16.85 -11.60
N ILE A 179 14.97 -15.58 -11.18
CA ILE A 179 15.29 -14.42 -12.01
C ILE A 179 16.74 -14.47 -12.49
N ALA A 180 17.69 -14.88 -11.65
CA ALA A 180 19.10 -14.99 -12.01
C ALA A 180 19.36 -16.00 -13.14
N ASN A 181 18.43 -16.92 -13.41
CA ASN A 181 18.54 -17.92 -14.48
C ASN A 181 18.08 -17.43 -15.86
N LYS A 182 17.74 -16.16 -15.99
CA LYS A 182 17.40 -15.54 -17.28
C LYS A 182 18.53 -15.60 -18.32
N PRO A 183 18.19 -15.49 -19.61
CA PRO A 183 16.82 -15.49 -20.16
C PRO A 183 16.26 -16.92 -20.36
N ASN A 184 17.08 -17.95 -20.10
CA ASN A 184 16.78 -19.31 -20.55
C ASN A 184 16.16 -20.21 -19.50
N PHE A 185 16.22 -19.82 -18.22
CA PHE A 185 15.66 -20.54 -17.07
C PHE A 185 16.18 -21.99 -16.98
N TYR A 186 17.49 -22.20 -17.19
CA TYR A 186 18.08 -23.55 -17.20
C TYR A 186 17.97 -24.27 -15.85
N GLY A 187 18.09 -23.53 -14.74
CA GLY A 187 17.86 -24.05 -13.39
C GLY A 187 16.39 -24.24 -13.02
N PHE A 188 15.47 -23.71 -13.84
CA PHE A 188 14.03 -23.71 -13.58
C PHE A 188 13.25 -24.12 -14.84
N PRO A 189 13.44 -25.35 -15.35
CA PRO A 189 12.78 -25.79 -16.58
C PRO A 189 11.25 -25.87 -16.47
N ARG A 190 10.67 -26.09 -15.27
CA ARG A 190 9.22 -26.06 -15.08
C ARG A 190 8.71 -24.61 -15.09
N PHE A 191 9.44 -23.69 -14.48
CA PHE A 191 9.16 -22.25 -14.59
C PHE A 191 9.23 -21.77 -16.05
N LYS A 192 10.21 -22.24 -16.83
CA LYS A 192 10.27 -21.94 -18.27
C LYS A 192 9.01 -22.38 -19.00
N LYS A 193 8.45 -23.53 -18.63
CA LYS A 193 7.26 -24.09 -19.26
C LYS A 193 6.03 -23.20 -19.01
N ILE A 194 5.83 -22.70 -17.79
CA ILE A 194 4.69 -21.81 -17.51
C ILE A 194 4.76 -20.52 -18.32
N ILE A 195 5.95 -19.94 -18.54
CA ILE A 195 6.13 -18.76 -19.41
C ILE A 195 5.58 -19.01 -20.83
N VAL A 196 5.84 -20.20 -21.39
CA VAL A 196 5.37 -20.57 -22.73
C VAL A 196 3.85 -20.75 -22.77
N GLU A 197 3.26 -21.34 -21.74
CA GLU A 197 1.80 -21.52 -21.68
C GLU A 197 1.07 -20.19 -21.44
N VAL A 198 1.62 -19.32 -20.57
CA VAL A 198 1.12 -17.94 -20.38
C VAL A 198 1.15 -17.19 -21.71
N GLN A 199 2.25 -17.28 -22.46
CA GLN A 199 2.33 -16.68 -23.79
C GLN A 199 1.20 -17.16 -24.69
N ARG A 200 1.03 -18.47 -24.82
CA ARG A 200 0.02 -19.09 -25.68
C ARG A 200 -1.39 -18.60 -25.36
N VAL A 201 -1.70 -18.40 -24.09
CA VAL A 201 -3.03 -17.96 -23.64
C VAL A 201 -3.22 -16.46 -23.81
N LEU A 202 -2.25 -15.65 -23.40
CA LEU A 202 -2.35 -14.19 -23.47
C LEU A 202 -2.36 -13.68 -24.92
N GLU A 203 -1.59 -14.27 -25.83
CA GLU A 203 -1.57 -13.87 -27.24
C GLU A 203 -2.92 -14.02 -27.95
N VAL A 204 -3.83 -14.84 -27.40
CA VAL A 204 -5.20 -15.01 -27.91
C VAL A 204 -6.26 -14.44 -26.95
N CYS A 205 -5.86 -13.56 -26.02
CA CYS A 205 -6.74 -12.91 -25.05
C CYS A 205 -7.50 -13.92 -24.15
N GLY A 206 -6.88 -15.06 -23.86
CA GLY A 206 -7.44 -16.12 -23.04
C GLY A 206 -7.31 -15.85 -21.53
N ASN A 207 -7.97 -16.68 -20.72
CA ASN A 207 -7.92 -16.61 -19.27
C ASN A 207 -6.81 -17.54 -18.73
N VAL A 208 -5.73 -16.98 -18.20
CA VAL A 208 -4.61 -17.73 -17.62
C VAL A 208 -4.99 -18.51 -16.36
N ASP A 209 -6.01 -18.07 -15.63
CA ASP A 209 -6.48 -18.74 -14.40
C ASP A 209 -7.38 -19.95 -14.70
N ALA A 210 -7.90 -20.05 -15.92
CA ALA A 210 -8.84 -21.12 -16.31
C ALA A 210 -8.26 -22.10 -17.34
N ASP A 211 -7.14 -21.77 -17.99
CA ASP A 211 -6.54 -22.63 -19.00
C ASP A 211 -5.82 -23.84 -18.35
N GLU A 212 -6.26 -25.05 -18.70
CA GLU A 212 -5.75 -26.30 -18.11
C GLU A 212 -4.23 -26.47 -18.28
N ALA A 213 -3.66 -26.08 -19.42
CA ALA A 213 -2.22 -26.23 -19.65
C ALA A 213 -1.42 -25.20 -18.84
N VAL A 214 -1.95 -24.00 -18.64
CA VAL A 214 -1.38 -23.00 -17.72
C VAL A 214 -1.44 -23.53 -16.29
N GLN A 215 -2.59 -24.04 -15.83
CA GLN A 215 -2.75 -24.56 -14.47
C GLN A 215 -1.83 -25.76 -14.18
N ASP A 216 -1.71 -26.70 -15.12
CA ASP A 216 -0.76 -27.81 -15.03
C ASP A 216 0.68 -27.31 -14.92
N ALA A 217 1.10 -26.40 -15.81
CA ALA A 217 2.44 -25.86 -15.80
C ALA A 217 2.72 -25.01 -14.55
N LEU A 218 1.72 -24.29 -14.06
CA LEU A 218 1.79 -23.44 -12.87
C LEU A 218 2.05 -24.28 -11.63
N CYS A 219 1.30 -25.37 -11.42
CA CYS A 219 1.52 -26.27 -10.29
C CYS A 219 2.98 -26.78 -10.29
N TRP A 220 3.47 -27.27 -11.44
CA TRP A 220 4.84 -27.78 -11.54
C TRP A 220 5.88 -26.69 -11.28
N ALA A 221 5.67 -25.48 -11.80
CA ALA A 221 6.54 -24.34 -11.58
C ALA A 221 6.53 -23.90 -10.10
N ALA A 222 5.37 -23.83 -9.47
CA ALA A 222 5.23 -23.52 -8.07
C ALA A 222 5.95 -24.55 -7.19
N GLU A 223 5.80 -25.85 -7.46
CA GLU A 223 6.56 -26.87 -6.73
C GLU A 223 8.08 -26.72 -6.94
N GLU A 224 8.54 -26.40 -8.15
CA GLU A 224 9.96 -26.16 -8.45
C GLU A 224 10.53 -24.96 -7.68
N VAL A 225 9.79 -23.86 -7.63
CA VAL A 225 10.19 -22.62 -6.94
C VAL A 225 10.07 -22.79 -5.42
N GLY A 226 8.98 -23.35 -4.93
CA GLY A 226 8.78 -23.60 -3.49
C GLY A 226 9.82 -24.55 -2.90
N ARG A 227 10.38 -25.46 -3.71
CA ARG A 227 11.50 -26.34 -3.30
C ARG A 227 12.80 -25.62 -2.97
N ILE A 228 12.97 -24.35 -3.36
CA ILE A 228 14.09 -23.52 -2.91
C ILE A 228 14.07 -23.39 -1.39
N VAL A 229 12.87 -23.26 -0.81
CA VAL A 229 12.65 -22.96 0.61
C VAL A 229 12.27 -24.22 1.39
N ILE A 230 11.42 -25.06 0.80
CA ILE A 230 10.95 -26.33 1.36
C ILE A 230 11.43 -27.47 0.43
N PRO A 231 12.64 -28.03 0.61
CA PRO A 231 13.23 -29.00 -0.33
C PRO A 231 12.35 -30.21 -0.65
N ASP A 232 11.52 -30.62 0.31
CA ASP A 232 10.64 -31.78 0.24
C ASP A 232 9.20 -31.40 -0.14
N LEU A 233 8.95 -30.17 -0.62
CA LEU A 233 7.62 -29.71 -1.03
C LEU A 233 7.06 -30.62 -2.13
N GLU A 234 5.89 -31.18 -1.88
CA GLU A 234 5.13 -32.00 -2.82
C GLU A 234 3.69 -31.48 -2.84
N ILE A 235 3.35 -30.75 -3.89
CA ILE A 235 2.00 -30.19 -4.08
C ILE A 235 1.07 -31.26 -4.69
N GLY A 236 1.65 -32.30 -5.30
CA GLY A 236 0.92 -33.38 -5.95
C GLY A 236 0.56 -33.06 -7.41
N CYS A 237 1.35 -32.23 -8.07
CA CYS A 237 1.16 -31.90 -9.49
C CYS A 237 1.23 -33.17 -10.35
N GLY A 238 0.27 -33.35 -11.26
CA GLY A 238 0.17 -34.53 -12.12
C GLY A 238 -0.71 -34.28 -13.34
N PRO A 239 -0.67 -35.14 -14.39
CA PRO A 239 -1.54 -34.98 -15.55
C PRO A 239 -3.03 -35.05 -15.15
N GLY A 240 -3.81 -34.04 -15.54
CA GLY A 240 -5.20 -33.91 -15.11
C GLY A 240 -5.35 -33.40 -13.67
N TYR A 241 -4.31 -32.76 -13.13
CA TYR A 241 -4.41 -32.02 -11.89
C TYR A 241 -5.34 -30.84 -12.14
N THR A 242 -6.56 -30.99 -11.65
CA THR A 242 -7.32 -29.82 -11.25
C THR A 242 -6.80 -29.47 -9.88
N PRO A 243 -6.22 -28.28 -9.66
CA PRO A 243 -5.99 -27.81 -8.31
C PRO A 243 -7.25 -28.06 -7.51
N PRO A 244 -7.15 -28.57 -6.25
CA PRO A 244 -8.32 -28.55 -5.40
C PRO A 244 -8.88 -27.13 -5.50
N PRO A 245 -10.22 -26.98 -5.65
CA PRO A 245 -10.81 -25.67 -5.80
C PRO A 245 -10.17 -24.78 -4.74
N PRO A 246 -9.61 -23.61 -5.12
CA PRO A 246 -8.95 -22.75 -4.17
C PRO A 246 -9.84 -22.66 -2.94
N PRO A 247 -9.28 -22.76 -1.71
CA PRO A 247 -10.08 -22.70 -0.49
C PRO A 247 -11.11 -21.60 -0.71
N PRO A 248 -12.42 -21.91 -0.57
CA PRO A 248 -13.47 -21.08 -1.13
C PRO A 248 -13.17 -19.66 -0.70
N ASN A 249 -12.87 -18.79 -1.70
CA ASN A 249 -12.42 -17.44 -1.43
C ASN A 249 -13.41 -16.89 -0.38
N PRO A 250 -12.96 -16.61 0.85
CA PRO A 250 -13.88 -16.23 1.91
C PRO A 250 -14.62 -14.92 1.56
N CYS A 251 -14.09 -14.18 0.60
CA CYS A 251 -14.62 -12.96 0.01
C CYS A 251 -15.37 -13.17 -1.31
N ALA A 252 -15.61 -14.41 -1.75
CA ALA A 252 -16.36 -14.69 -2.96
C ALA A 252 -17.80 -14.14 -2.87
N GLY A 253 -18.11 -13.23 -3.79
CA GLY A 253 -19.40 -12.53 -3.81
C GLY A 253 -19.59 -11.55 -2.65
N ASN A 254 -18.52 -11.17 -1.96
CA ASN A 254 -18.52 -10.04 -1.04
C ASN A 254 -18.87 -8.76 -1.81
N VAL A 255 -19.66 -7.88 -1.20
CA VAL A 255 -19.92 -6.54 -1.72
C VAL A 255 -19.27 -5.56 -0.76
N ALA A 256 -18.35 -4.74 -1.28
CA ALA A 256 -17.61 -3.78 -0.48
C ALA A 256 -18.53 -2.95 0.44
N PRO A 257 -18.07 -2.64 1.68
CA PRO A 257 -18.91 -1.94 2.64
C PRO A 257 -19.19 -0.52 2.16
N VAL A 258 -20.37 0.01 2.48
CA VAL A 258 -20.79 1.35 2.07
C VAL A 258 -20.79 2.28 3.28
N ILE A 259 -19.99 3.34 3.22
CA ILE A 259 -19.99 4.40 4.22
C ILE A 259 -21.17 5.35 3.94
N ASN A 260 -22.19 5.28 4.79
CA ASN A 260 -23.44 6.00 4.63
C ASN A 260 -23.35 7.44 5.15
N SER A 261 -22.62 7.65 6.25
CA SER A 261 -22.38 8.99 6.81
C SER A 261 -21.21 8.98 7.80
N VAL A 262 -20.59 10.14 7.96
CA VAL A 262 -19.56 10.40 8.97
C VAL A 262 -19.98 11.63 9.77
N LEU A 263 -19.87 11.56 11.09
CA LEU A 263 -20.21 12.65 12.00
C LEU A 263 -19.01 12.99 12.89
N LEU A 264 -18.79 14.27 13.14
CA LEU A 264 -17.82 14.79 14.10
C LEU A 264 -18.59 15.42 15.27
N ASP A 265 -18.41 14.87 16.46
CA ASP A 265 -19.16 15.23 17.68
C ASP A 265 -20.69 15.25 17.47
N GLY A 266 -21.19 14.33 16.63
CA GLY A 266 -22.61 14.21 16.29
C GLY A 266 -23.10 15.16 15.20
N ILE A 267 -22.22 15.94 14.58
CA ILE A 267 -22.54 16.82 13.45
C ILE A 267 -22.08 16.13 12.16
N PRO A 268 -22.95 15.95 11.14
CA PRO A 268 -22.55 15.38 9.86
C PRO A 268 -21.46 16.21 9.18
N VAL A 269 -20.47 15.53 8.61
CA VAL A 269 -19.37 16.14 7.85
C VAL A 269 -19.41 15.62 6.41
N LEU A 270 -19.08 16.48 5.45
CA LEU A 270 -18.99 16.13 4.03
C LEU A 270 -17.53 16.02 3.56
N VAL A 271 -17.30 15.22 2.52
CA VAL A 271 -16.01 15.16 1.84
C VAL A 271 -15.64 16.56 1.30
N GLY A 272 -14.40 16.98 1.53
CA GLY A 272 -13.90 18.31 1.18
C GLY A 272 -14.32 19.44 2.13
N GLU A 273 -15.06 19.14 3.21
CA GLU A 273 -15.38 20.12 4.24
C GLU A 273 -14.15 20.46 5.10
N THR A 274 -14.12 21.69 5.62
CA THR A 274 -13.13 22.12 6.60
C THR A 274 -13.76 22.20 7.98
N VAL A 275 -13.19 21.48 8.94
CA VAL A 275 -13.65 21.47 10.34
C VAL A 275 -12.54 21.97 11.26
N HIS A 276 -12.94 22.64 12.35
CA HIS A 276 -12.02 23.19 13.34
C HIS A 276 -12.11 22.40 14.65
N VAL A 277 -10.96 21.96 15.15
CA VAL A 277 -10.81 21.29 16.44
C VAL A 277 -9.68 21.97 17.23
N VAL A 278 -9.54 21.70 18.52
CA VAL A 278 -8.53 22.35 19.37
C VAL A 278 -7.50 21.34 19.85
N VAL A 279 -6.22 21.71 19.82
CA VAL A 279 -5.12 20.90 20.39
C VAL A 279 -5.49 20.44 21.81
N GLY A 280 -5.22 19.17 22.12
CA GLY A 280 -5.45 18.54 23.42
C GLY A 280 -6.91 18.26 23.77
N THR A 281 -7.87 18.65 22.92
CA THR A 281 -9.30 18.40 23.16
C THR A 281 -9.75 17.20 22.33
N PRO A 282 -10.19 16.09 22.96
CA PRO A 282 -10.66 14.93 22.21
C PRO A 282 -11.96 15.26 21.47
N TYR A 283 -12.08 14.77 20.25
CA TYR A 283 -13.32 14.78 19.47
C TYR A 283 -13.67 13.35 19.04
N LEU A 284 -14.95 13.12 18.79
CA LEU A 284 -15.50 11.81 18.45
C LEU A 284 -15.93 11.80 16.98
N VAL A 285 -15.38 10.85 16.22
CA VAL A 285 -15.84 10.55 14.86
C VAL A 285 -16.74 9.32 14.92
N THR A 286 -17.97 9.47 14.48
CA THR A 286 -18.92 8.35 14.32
C THR A 286 -19.04 8.03 12.84
N VAL A 287 -18.69 6.80 12.47
CA VAL A 287 -18.84 6.29 11.11
C VAL A 287 -20.08 5.41 11.05
N ASN A 288 -21.01 5.68 10.15
CA ASN A 288 -22.14 4.79 9.90
C ASN A 288 -21.93 4.12 8.56
N ALA A 289 -21.71 2.81 8.59
CA ALA A 289 -21.57 2.00 7.39
C ALA A 289 -22.59 0.86 7.36
N SER A 290 -22.88 0.39 6.16
CA SER A 290 -23.68 -0.80 5.91
C SER A 290 -22.89 -1.77 5.07
N ASP A 291 -23.18 -3.04 5.24
CA ASP A 291 -22.49 -4.13 4.57
C ASP A 291 -23.47 -5.27 4.27
N ASP A 292 -23.08 -6.18 3.36
CA ASP A 292 -23.87 -7.36 3.00
C ASP A 292 -23.88 -8.44 4.10
N GLY A 293 -23.03 -8.30 5.12
CA GLY A 293 -22.98 -9.15 6.30
C GLY A 293 -22.26 -10.47 6.09
N LYS A 294 -21.41 -10.58 5.07
CA LYS A 294 -20.52 -11.72 4.85
C LYS A 294 -19.22 -11.57 5.63
N LYS A 295 -18.66 -12.73 6.00
CA LYS A 295 -17.36 -12.92 6.69
C LYS A 295 -17.26 -12.30 8.08
N ASP A 296 -16.85 -11.04 8.21
CA ASP A 296 -16.42 -10.46 9.48
C ASP A 296 -17.25 -9.23 9.91
N PRO A 297 -17.31 -8.93 11.21
CA PRO A 297 -17.86 -7.65 11.66
C PRO A 297 -17.04 -6.48 11.12
N LEU A 298 -17.73 -5.41 10.70
CA LEU A 298 -17.08 -4.19 10.24
C LEU A 298 -16.06 -3.66 11.25
N THR A 299 -14.86 -3.42 10.73
CA THR A 299 -13.77 -2.72 11.42
C THR A 299 -13.64 -1.31 10.87
N TYR A 300 -13.20 -0.39 11.71
CA TYR A 300 -13.17 1.04 11.42
C TYR A 300 -11.79 1.59 11.71
N SER A 301 -11.33 2.53 10.91
CA SER A 301 -10.13 3.30 11.20
C SER A 301 -10.25 4.71 10.65
N ALA A 302 -9.42 5.62 11.16
CA ALA A 302 -9.21 6.92 10.56
C ALA A 302 -7.72 7.06 10.28
N THR A 303 -7.36 7.74 9.19
CA THR A 303 -5.96 7.92 8.80
C THR A 303 -5.64 9.37 8.47
N ILE A 304 -4.40 9.78 8.76
CA ILE A 304 -3.76 11.00 8.26
C ILE A 304 -2.53 10.55 7.49
N ASP A 305 -2.45 10.91 6.21
CA ASP A 305 -1.38 10.46 5.30
C ASP A 305 -1.18 8.93 5.33
N GLY A 306 -2.29 8.18 5.39
CA GLY A 306 -2.28 6.71 5.49
C GLY A 306 -2.04 6.13 6.89
N ASN A 307 -1.57 6.93 7.85
CA ASN A 307 -1.27 6.46 9.20
C ASN A 307 -2.52 6.44 10.10
N PRO A 308 -2.79 5.36 10.84
CA PRO A 308 -3.96 5.28 11.71
C PRO A 308 -3.90 6.31 12.84
N VAL A 309 -5.02 6.98 13.09
CA VAL A 309 -5.18 7.97 14.14
C VAL A 309 -6.36 7.67 15.04
N GLY A 310 -6.22 8.05 16.31
CA GLY A 310 -7.24 7.86 17.32
C GLY A 310 -7.35 6.43 17.83
N SER A 311 -8.25 6.23 18.79
CA SER A 311 -8.62 4.93 19.31
C SER A 311 -10.01 4.53 18.82
N VAL A 312 -10.14 3.26 18.41
CA VAL A 312 -11.38 2.75 17.80
C VAL A 312 -12.09 1.81 18.77
N VAL A 313 -13.38 2.05 18.97
CA VAL A 313 -14.29 1.13 19.66
C VAL A 313 -15.56 1.02 18.84
N SER A 314 -15.76 -0.12 18.16
CA SER A 314 -16.84 -0.29 17.18
C SER A 314 -16.73 0.79 16.09
N ASN A 315 -17.82 1.49 15.79
CA ASN A 315 -17.90 2.54 14.79
C ASN A 315 -17.56 3.95 15.32
N LEU A 316 -16.94 4.01 16.50
CA LEU A 316 -16.56 5.25 17.19
C LEU A 316 -15.04 5.38 17.22
N ILE A 317 -14.53 6.47 16.69
CA ILE A 317 -13.10 6.79 16.64
C ILE A 317 -12.87 8.05 17.48
N THR A 318 -12.11 7.92 18.57
CA THR A 318 -11.79 9.05 19.44
C THR A 318 -10.40 9.57 19.09
N VAL A 319 -10.31 10.84 18.68
CA VAL A 319 -9.05 11.47 18.28
C VAL A 319 -8.72 12.59 19.26
N THR A 320 -7.49 12.63 19.77
CA THR A 320 -6.97 13.74 20.58
C THR A 320 -5.80 14.38 19.83
N PRO A 321 -6.00 15.53 19.17
CA PRO A 321 -4.94 16.15 18.38
C PRO A 321 -3.87 16.74 19.30
N LEU A 322 -2.60 16.48 19.02
CA LEU A 322 -1.49 16.93 19.89
C LEU A 322 -0.70 18.12 19.32
N VAL A 323 -0.89 18.42 18.04
CA VAL A 323 -0.13 19.45 17.31
C VAL A 323 -1.11 20.31 16.51
N ALA A 324 -0.93 21.63 16.55
CA ALA A 324 -1.70 22.56 15.74
C ALA A 324 -1.26 22.48 14.27
N GLY A 325 -2.20 22.56 13.33
CA GLY A 325 -1.90 22.38 11.92
C GLY A 325 -3.15 22.15 11.07
N THR A 326 -2.93 21.78 9.82
CA THR A 326 -3.99 21.39 8.88
C THR A 326 -3.68 20.00 8.37
N PHE A 327 -4.66 19.11 8.46
CA PHE A 327 -4.52 17.69 8.13
C PHE A 327 -5.65 17.24 7.21
N GLU A 328 -5.35 16.34 6.28
CA GLU A 328 -6.36 15.62 5.52
C GLU A 328 -6.64 14.28 6.20
N VAL A 329 -7.88 14.11 6.65
CA VAL A 329 -8.32 12.91 7.36
C VAL A 329 -9.21 12.06 6.47
N PHE A 330 -8.91 10.77 6.40
CA PHE A 330 -9.75 9.75 5.79
C PHE A 330 -10.33 8.83 6.88
N VAL A 331 -11.49 8.26 6.65
CA VAL A 331 -12.00 7.13 7.43
C VAL A 331 -12.14 5.92 6.54
N ASN A 332 -11.84 4.74 7.08
CA ASN A 332 -11.87 3.49 6.36
C ASN A 332 -12.77 2.50 7.09
N VAL A 333 -13.52 1.72 6.33
CA VAL A 333 -14.35 0.63 6.82
C VAL A 333 -13.96 -0.64 6.10
N ASN A 334 -13.63 -1.68 6.85
CA ASN A 334 -13.20 -2.97 6.31
C ASN A 334 -14.11 -4.09 6.88
N ASP A 335 -14.60 -4.95 6.00
CA ASP A 335 -15.52 -6.06 6.28
C ASP A 335 -14.81 -7.43 6.38
N GLY A 336 -13.47 -7.43 6.49
CA GLY A 336 -12.61 -8.59 6.42
C GLY A 336 -12.18 -8.99 5.01
N CYS A 337 -12.66 -8.29 3.98
CA CYS A 337 -12.42 -8.59 2.57
C CYS A 337 -12.03 -7.37 1.74
N THR A 338 -12.76 -6.28 1.90
CA THR A 338 -12.61 -5.06 1.13
C THR A 338 -12.62 -3.87 2.06
N THR A 339 -11.73 -2.91 1.80
CA THR A 339 -11.68 -1.65 2.53
C THR A 339 -12.30 -0.54 1.70
N THR A 340 -13.36 0.09 2.21
CA THR A 340 -13.92 1.30 1.62
C THR A 340 -13.40 2.52 2.37
N ALA A 341 -12.76 3.43 1.65
CA ALA A 341 -12.30 4.72 2.16
C ALA A 341 -13.32 5.83 1.91
N TRP A 342 -13.41 6.79 2.83
CA TRP A 342 -14.20 8.00 2.72
C TRP A 342 -13.38 9.20 3.18
N GLY A 343 -13.36 10.28 2.39
CA GLY A 343 -12.54 11.46 2.63
C GLY A 343 -11.95 12.03 1.33
N PRO A 344 -11.06 13.04 1.43
CA PRO A 344 -10.57 13.64 2.66
C PRO A 344 -11.56 14.65 3.28
N VAL A 345 -11.44 14.85 4.59
CA VAL A 345 -11.93 16.04 5.33
C VAL A 345 -10.72 16.85 5.77
N THR A 346 -10.76 18.17 5.58
CA THR A 346 -9.70 19.06 6.05
C THR A 346 -9.93 19.40 7.53
N VAL A 347 -9.10 18.88 8.42
CA VAL A 347 -9.16 19.19 9.85
C VAL A 347 -8.12 20.26 10.18
N VAL A 348 -8.59 21.43 10.61
CA VAL A 348 -7.74 22.50 11.14
C VAL A 348 -7.71 22.37 12.65
N VAL A 349 -6.52 22.08 13.19
CA VAL A 349 -6.28 21.99 14.63
C VAL A 349 -5.78 23.34 15.13
N ASP A 350 -6.65 24.07 15.82
CA ASP A 350 -6.37 25.36 16.42
C ASP A 350 -5.54 25.22 17.71
N PRO A 351 -4.57 26.12 17.97
CA PRO A 351 -3.77 26.08 19.19
C PRO A 351 -4.60 26.44 20.43
N ILE A 352 -4.23 25.89 21.59
CA ILE A 352 -4.78 26.35 22.88
C ILE A 352 -4.24 27.76 23.16
N ILE A 353 -5.13 28.74 23.28
CA ILE A 353 -4.77 30.10 23.69
C ILE A 353 -4.86 30.21 25.22
N TYR A 354 -3.72 30.39 25.89
CA TYR A 354 -3.69 30.75 27.30
C TYR A 354 -3.67 32.28 27.44
N THR A 355 -4.65 32.83 28.15
CA THR A 355 -4.65 34.27 28.48
C THR A 355 -3.99 34.46 29.84
N LEU A 356 -2.74 34.94 29.87
CA LEU A 356 -2.07 35.30 31.11
C LEU A 356 -2.65 36.63 31.63
N THR A 357 -3.29 36.61 32.79
CA THR A 357 -3.74 37.85 33.44
C THR A 357 -2.71 38.30 34.44
N VAL A 358 -1.95 39.35 34.10
CA VAL A 358 -0.99 39.97 35.02
C VAL A 358 -1.69 41.06 35.82
N ASN A 359 -2.00 40.77 37.08
CA ASN A 359 -2.50 41.78 38.02
C ASN A 359 -1.32 42.49 38.68
N ILE A 360 -1.10 43.76 38.32
CA ILE A 360 -0.11 44.61 38.98
C ILE A 360 -0.75 45.23 40.21
N VAL A 361 -0.41 44.72 41.40
CA VAL A 361 -0.83 45.31 42.67
C VAL A 361 0.20 46.37 43.07
N GLY A 362 -0.26 47.57 43.42
CA GLY A 362 0.52 48.82 43.53
C GLY A 362 1.72 48.89 44.50
N ASN A 363 2.27 47.77 44.95
CA ASN A 363 3.48 47.68 45.78
C ASN A 363 4.59 46.79 45.17
N GLY A 364 4.57 46.55 43.85
CA GLY A 364 5.63 45.78 43.17
C GLY A 364 5.56 44.26 43.37
N SER A 365 4.40 43.75 43.83
CA SER A 365 4.11 42.31 43.80
C SER A 365 3.39 41.97 42.50
N VAL A 366 3.95 41.03 41.74
CA VAL A 366 3.32 40.44 40.56
C VAL A 366 2.71 39.11 40.99
N THR A 367 1.40 38.96 40.83
CA THR A 367 0.74 37.66 40.99
C THR A 367 0.40 37.12 39.60
N LEU A 368 0.90 35.93 39.29
CA LEU A 368 0.57 35.19 38.05
C LEU A 368 -0.64 34.31 38.36
N THR A 369 -1.68 34.39 37.54
CA THR A 369 -2.85 33.49 37.59
C THR A 369 -3.18 33.04 36.18
#